data_AF-A0A139DCQ4-F1
#
_entry.id   AF-A0A139DCQ4-F1
#
_cell.length_a   1.000
_cell.length_b   1.000
_cell.length_c   1.000
_cell.angle_alpha   90.00
_cell.angle_beta   90.00
_cell.angle_gamma   90.00
#
_symmetry.space_group_name_H-M   'P 1'
#
loop_
_entity.id
_entity.type
_entity.pdbx_description
1 polymer ?
#
loop_
_entity_poly.entity_id
_entity_poly.type
_entity_poly.pdbx_seq_one_letter_code
_entity_poly.pdbx_strand_id
1 'polypeptide(L)'
;MSGFFSWITGLLGRPKAATPKAAEPRLFNPPDSDDEGWSNSQLALQLEEHLFSWLMDAELHKLNAAPKDADPRLEELERRLHRRDMKELPRQPGSLPQLLQALSSGTIERRQITNIILSDPALTDQLLQIANSPFFRRGDHHIESVDQAVFVLGIDGIRS
;
A
#
# COMPACT_ATOMS: atom_id res chain seq x y z
N MET A 1 -0.57 -15.17 -23.34
CA MET A 1 -0.84 -14.68 -21.97
C MET A 1 0.49 -14.23 -21.42
N SER A 2 0.73 -12.93 -21.52
CA SER A 2 2.06 -12.32 -21.48
C SER A 2 2.37 -11.77 -20.10
N GLY A 3 3.61 -12.03 -19.66
CA GLY A 3 4.16 -11.58 -18.38
C GLY A 3 4.39 -10.07 -18.33
N PHE A 4 4.15 -9.50 -17.16
CA PHE A 4 4.11 -8.06 -16.91
C PHE A 4 5.34 -7.48 -16.18
N PHE A 5 6.42 -8.24 -15.94
CA PHE A 5 7.53 -7.71 -15.13
C PHE A 5 8.94 -8.08 -15.65
N SER A 6 9.26 -7.71 -16.90
CA SER A 6 10.61 -7.91 -17.47
C SER A 6 11.50 -6.65 -17.47
N TRP A 7 11.06 -5.52 -16.90
CA TRP A 7 11.75 -4.23 -17.09
C TRP A 7 12.81 -3.87 -16.02
N ILE A 8 13.06 -4.70 -15.00
CA ILE A 8 13.94 -4.31 -13.88
C ILE A 8 15.34 -4.97 -13.95
N THR A 9 15.60 -5.92 -14.84
CA THR A 9 16.87 -6.68 -14.86
C THR A 9 17.72 -6.47 -16.10
N GLY A 10 18.01 -5.21 -16.44
CA GLY A 10 18.86 -4.85 -17.59
C GLY A 10 20.09 -3.98 -17.28
N LEU A 11 20.33 -3.61 -16.01
CA LEU A 11 21.27 -2.52 -15.71
C LEU A 11 22.76 -2.92 -15.53
N LEU A 12 23.11 -4.21 -15.47
CA LEU A 12 24.51 -4.65 -15.27
C LEU A 12 24.97 -5.69 -16.31
N GLY A 13 25.48 -5.21 -17.45
CA GLY A 13 26.18 -6.06 -18.41
C GLY A 13 26.77 -5.26 -19.57
N ARG A 14 28.06 -4.92 -19.52
CA ARG A 14 28.80 -4.34 -20.67
C ARG A 14 29.08 -5.41 -21.72
N PRO A 15 29.01 -5.08 -23.02
CA PRO A 15 30.13 -5.44 -23.89
C PRO A 15 30.58 -4.34 -24.87
N LYS A 16 31.90 -4.19 -24.89
CA LYS A 16 32.85 -3.82 -25.94
C LYS A 16 32.34 -3.55 -27.39
N ALA A 17 32.61 -2.31 -27.82
CA ALA A 17 33.12 -1.81 -29.12
C ALA A 17 32.32 -1.90 -30.45
N ALA A 18 32.27 -0.72 -31.09
CA ALA A 18 32.43 -0.38 -32.52
C ALA A 18 31.25 0.34 -33.21
N THR A 19 31.57 1.54 -33.70
CA THR A 19 30.86 2.54 -34.54
C THR A 19 30.29 2.02 -35.88
N PRO A 20 29.56 2.81 -36.70
CA PRO A 20 28.58 3.89 -36.45
C PRO A 20 27.31 3.80 -37.37
N LYS A 21 26.41 4.79 -37.25
CA LYS A 21 25.51 5.34 -38.30
C LYS A 21 24.15 4.66 -38.55
N ALA A 22 23.09 5.29 -38.04
CA ALA A 22 21.83 5.56 -38.76
C ALA A 22 21.01 6.58 -37.97
N ALA A 23 20.43 7.56 -38.67
CA ALA A 23 19.52 8.54 -38.08
C ALA A 23 18.16 7.88 -37.84
N GLU A 24 17.68 7.93 -36.60
CA GLU A 24 16.38 7.39 -36.18
C GLU A 24 15.57 8.48 -35.43
N PRO A 25 14.24 8.35 -35.44
CA PRO A 25 13.32 9.45 -35.19
C PRO A 25 13.50 9.97 -33.77
N ARG A 26 13.64 11.30 -33.65
CA ARG A 26 13.74 12.00 -32.38
C ARG A 26 12.41 11.86 -31.62
N LEU A 27 12.27 10.77 -30.88
CA LEU A 27 11.15 10.47 -29.98
C LEU A 27 11.42 10.98 -28.56
N PHE A 28 12.63 11.47 -28.32
CA PHE A 28 12.99 12.24 -27.14
C PHE A 28 13.13 13.69 -27.55
N ASN A 29 12.34 14.55 -26.93
CA ASN A 29 12.59 15.98 -26.92
C ASN A 29 14.07 16.16 -26.52
N PRO A 30 14.89 16.92 -27.26
CA PRO A 30 16.18 17.35 -26.72
C PRO A 30 15.91 18.00 -25.35
N PRO A 31 16.86 17.93 -24.40
CA PRO A 31 16.74 18.74 -23.20
C PRO A 31 16.63 20.19 -23.70
N ASP A 32 15.45 20.79 -23.57
CA ASP A 32 15.36 22.24 -23.65
C ASP A 32 16.32 22.72 -22.58
N SER A 33 17.38 23.36 -23.06
CA SER A 33 18.41 24.00 -22.26
C SER A 33 17.84 25.27 -21.65
N ASP A 34 16.76 25.10 -20.89
CA ASP A 34 16.18 26.06 -19.97
C ASP A 34 16.00 25.28 -18.66
N ASP A 35 17.13 25.08 -17.97
CA ASP A 35 17.22 24.53 -16.61
C ASP A 35 16.57 25.52 -15.62
N GLU A 36 15.26 25.76 -15.77
CA GLU A 36 14.39 26.29 -14.72
C GLU A 36 14.06 25.15 -13.75
N GLY A 37 15.09 24.65 -13.07
CA GLY A 37 15.11 24.42 -11.62
C GLY A 37 13.95 23.71 -10.92
N TRP A 38 13.43 22.60 -11.43
CA TRP A 38 12.64 21.70 -10.58
C TRP A 38 13.57 20.67 -9.92
N SER A 39 13.87 20.88 -8.64
CA SER A 39 14.48 19.85 -7.80
C SER A 39 13.57 18.62 -7.81
N ASN A 40 14.14 17.41 -7.90
CA ASN A 40 13.38 16.15 -7.84
C ASN A 40 12.39 16.09 -6.64
N SER A 41 12.71 16.82 -5.56
CA SER A 41 11.83 16.97 -4.39
C SER A 41 10.52 17.73 -4.70
N GLN A 42 10.60 18.80 -5.50
CA GLN A 42 9.43 19.60 -5.89
C GLN A 42 8.48 18.80 -6.80
N LEU A 43 9.04 17.99 -7.70
CA LEU A 43 8.26 17.09 -8.56
C LEU A 43 7.57 15.99 -7.75
N ALA A 44 8.24 15.44 -6.73
CA ALA A 44 7.66 14.43 -5.86
C ALA A 44 6.48 14.99 -5.05
N LEU A 45 6.62 16.20 -4.48
CA LEU A 45 5.55 16.90 -3.78
C LEU A 45 4.36 17.19 -4.70
N GLN A 46 4.61 17.67 -5.90
CA GLN A 46 3.54 17.95 -6.86
C GLN A 46 2.79 16.67 -7.27
N LEU A 47 3.50 15.56 -7.48
CA LEU A 47 2.88 14.27 -7.77
C LEU A 47 2.01 13.77 -6.61
N GLU A 48 2.50 13.93 -5.38
CA GLU A 48 1.78 13.57 -4.16
C GLU A 48 0.48 14.36 -4.01
N GLU A 49 0.51 15.68 -4.23
CA GLU A 49 -0.69 16.52 -4.16
C GLU A 49 -1.74 16.14 -5.23
N HIS A 50 -1.30 15.86 -6.47
CA HIS A 50 -2.20 15.40 -7.53
C HIS A 50 -2.76 14.00 -7.25
N LEU A 51 -1.96 13.11 -6.66
CA LEU A 51 -2.43 11.78 -6.24
C LEU A 51 -3.53 11.90 -5.18
N PHE A 52 -3.35 12.76 -4.17
CA PHE A 52 -4.36 12.97 -3.14
C PHE A 52 -5.63 13.62 -3.67
N SER A 53 -5.51 14.58 -4.59
CA SER A 53 -6.66 15.17 -5.29
C SER A 53 -7.48 14.11 -6.01
N TRP A 54 -6.80 13.21 -6.74
CA TRP A 54 -7.45 12.11 -7.44
C TRP A 54 -8.09 11.09 -6.48
N LEU A 55 -7.38 10.68 -5.44
CA LEU A 55 -7.86 9.69 -4.47
C LEU A 55 -9.10 10.17 -3.71
N MET A 56 -9.14 11.47 -3.38
CA MET A 56 -10.21 12.07 -2.58
C MET A 56 -11.36 12.65 -3.42
N ASP A 57 -11.29 12.54 -4.76
CA ASP A 57 -12.20 13.20 -5.71
C ASP A 57 -12.39 14.70 -5.37
N ALA A 58 -11.27 15.37 -5.07
CA ALA A 58 -11.26 16.75 -4.58
C ALA A 58 -10.32 17.62 -5.44
N GLU A 59 -10.72 18.86 -5.72
CA GLU A 59 -9.87 19.80 -6.47
C GLU A 59 -8.61 20.18 -5.66
N LEU A 60 -7.45 20.25 -6.31
CA LEU A 60 -6.15 20.61 -5.71
C LEU A 60 -6.21 21.86 -4.82
N HIS A 61 -6.95 22.89 -5.25
CA HIS A 61 -7.11 24.14 -4.50
C HIS A 61 -7.90 23.97 -3.18
N LYS A 62 -8.70 22.91 -3.05
CA LYS A 62 -9.43 22.58 -1.81
C LYS A 62 -8.55 21.87 -0.79
N LEU A 63 -7.50 21.17 -1.24
CA LEU A 63 -6.52 20.51 -0.36
C LEU A 63 -5.60 21.54 0.32
N ASN A 64 -5.17 22.55 -0.45
CA ASN A 64 -4.25 23.59 0.03
C ASN A 64 -4.97 24.78 0.68
N ALA A 65 -6.31 24.86 0.57
CA ALA A 65 -7.08 25.85 1.29
C ALA A 65 -7.13 25.49 2.77
N ALA A 66 -6.43 26.25 3.61
CA ALA A 66 -6.69 26.24 5.05
C ALA A 66 -8.19 26.49 5.26
N PRO A 67 -8.95 25.55 5.85
CA PRO A 67 -10.38 25.72 5.93
C PRO A 67 -10.66 26.88 6.87
N LYS A 68 -11.23 27.97 6.35
CA LYS A 68 -11.55 29.17 7.15
C LYS A 68 -12.54 28.87 8.30
N ASP A 69 -13.30 27.78 8.15
CA ASP A 69 -14.25 27.25 9.13
C ASP A 69 -13.84 25.85 9.65
N ALA A 70 -12.54 25.53 9.65
CA ALA A 70 -12.03 24.23 10.10
C ALA A 70 -12.39 23.97 11.55
N ASP A 71 -12.09 24.93 12.42
CA ASP A 71 -12.19 24.80 13.88
C ASP A 71 -13.54 24.26 14.35
N PRO A 72 -14.71 24.86 14.00
CA PRO A 72 -15.98 24.37 14.51
C PRO A 72 -16.38 22.98 13.95
N ARG A 73 -15.97 22.63 12.73
CA ARG A 73 -16.24 21.31 12.14
C ARG A 73 -15.33 20.23 12.74
N LEU A 74 -14.08 20.58 13.00
CA LEU A 74 -13.12 19.70 13.64
C LEU A 74 -13.50 19.45 15.10
N GLU A 75 -13.87 20.50 15.84
CA GLU A 75 -14.37 20.38 17.23
C GLU A 75 -15.62 19.50 17.31
N GLU A 76 -16.56 19.66 16.37
CA GLU A 76 -17.76 18.82 16.30
C GLU A 76 -17.42 17.35 15.96
N LEU A 77 -16.48 17.13 15.03
CA LEU A 77 -16.01 15.78 14.70
C LEU A 77 -15.32 15.13 15.90
N GLU A 78 -14.45 15.84 16.60
CA GLU A 78 -13.77 15.37 17.82
C GLU A 78 -14.79 15.04 18.92
N ARG A 79 -15.78 15.90 19.12
CA ARG A 79 -16.88 15.67 20.07
C ARG A 79 -17.65 14.39 19.74
N ARG A 80 -17.97 14.17 18.46
CA ARG A 80 -18.67 12.97 17.97
C ARG A 80 -17.82 11.71 18.11
N LEU A 81 -16.52 11.79 17.83
CA LEU A 81 -15.58 10.70 17.98
C LEU A 81 -15.44 10.28 19.46
N HIS A 82 -15.28 11.25 20.37
CA HIS A 82 -15.22 10.99 21.81
C HIS A 82 -16.50 10.36 22.37
N ARG A 83 -17.67 10.78 21.86
CA ARG A 83 -18.97 10.22 22.24
C ARG A 83 -19.31 8.92 21.52
N ARG A 84 -18.47 8.47 20.57
CA ARG A 84 -18.72 7.32 19.68
C ARG A 84 -20.05 7.41 18.93
N ASP A 85 -20.50 8.63 18.59
CA ASP A 85 -21.76 8.91 17.88
C ASP A 85 -21.53 9.19 16.39
N MET A 86 -20.88 8.21 15.74
CA MET A 86 -20.56 8.22 14.32
C MET A 86 -21.43 7.18 13.63
N LYS A 87 -22.60 7.61 13.15
CA LYS A 87 -23.59 6.75 12.50
C LYS A 87 -23.25 6.48 11.03
N GLU A 88 -22.42 7.33 10.44
CA GLU A 88 -21.98 7.32 9.05
C GLU A 88 -20.73 6.45 8.84
N LEU A 89 -20.00 6.12 9.92
CA LEU A 89 -18.89 5.18 9.82
C LEU A 89 -19.43 3.78 9.53
N PRO A 90 -18.88 3.05 8.55
CA PRO A 90 -19.20 1.65 8.39
C PRO A 90 -18.88 0.93 9.70
N ARG A 91 -19.75 0.00 10.10
CA ARG A 91 -19.47 -0.82 11.29
C ARG A 91 -18.16 -1.56 11.03
N GLN A 92 -17.17 -1.30 11.87
CA GLN A 92 -15.90 -1.98 11.76
C GLN A 92 -16.16 -3.50 11.85
N PRO A 93 -15.69 -4.30 10.88
CA PRO A 93 -15.82 -5.74 10.97
C PRO A 93 -15.13 -6.21 12.26
N GLY A 94 -15.86 -6.96 13.08
CA GLY A 94 -15.39 -7.38 14.40
C GLY A 94 -14.24 -8.39 14.37
N SER A 95 -13.84 -8.84 13.18
CA SER A 95 -12.78 -9.82 12.91
C SER A 95 -11.43 -9.40 13.48
N LEU A 96 -10.98 -8.16 13.21
CA LEU A 96 -9.69 -7.66 13.68
C LEU A 96 -9.62 -7.51 15.21
N PRO A 97 -10.58 -6.85 15.90
CA PRO A 97 -10.60 -6.85 17.36
C PRO A 97 -10.66 -8.26 17.97
N GLN A 98 -11.44 -9.16 17.38
CA GLN A 98 -11.50 -10.57 17.83
C GLN A 98 -10.16 -11.28 17.66
N LEU A 99 -9.46 -11.06 16.55
CA LEU A 99 -8.14 -11.62 16.29
C LEU A 99 -7.11 -11.10 17.28
N LEU A 100 -7.07 -9.79 17.53
CA LEU A 100 -6.16 -9.18 18.49
C LEU A 100 -6.37 -9.70 19.92
N GLN A 101 -7.64 -9.78 20.35
CA GLN A 101 -8.02 -10.39 21.62
C GLN A 101 -7.61 -11.86 21.68
N ALA A 102 -7.74 -12.57 20.55
CA ALA A 102 -7.39 -13.96 20.50
C ALA A 102 -5.88 -14.16 20.67
N LEU A 103 -5.08 -13.39 19.93
CA LEU A 103 -3.62 -13.40 20.01
C LEU A 103 -3.10 -12.95 21.37
N SER A 104 -3.76 -12.02 22.08
CA SER A 104 -3.33 -11.54 23.40
C SER A 104 -3.53 -12.54 24.53
N SER A 105 -4.49 -13.46 24.39
CA SER A 105 -4.82 -14.42 25.45
C SER A 105 -3.82 -15.58 25.59
N GLY A 106 -2.89 -15.74 24.64
CA GLY A 106 -1.76 -16.68 24.68
C GLY A 106 -2.10 -18.18 24.75
N THR A 107 -3.39 -18.53 24.92
CA THR A 107 -3.89 -19.87 25.20
C THR A 107 -4.82 -20.39 24.10
N ILE A 108 -5.02 -19.60 23.05
CA ILE A 108 -5.97 -19.92 21.98
C ILE A 108 -5.41 -20.88 20.96
N GLU A 109 -6.25 -21.82 20.55
CA GLU A 109 -5.98 -22.81 19.53
C GLU A 109 -5.88 -22.16 18.13
N ARG A 110 -4.89 -22.59 17.33
CA ARG A 110 -4.69 -22.12 15.94
C ARG A 110 -5.97 -22.14 15.11
N ARG A 111 -6.81 -23.17 15.26
CA ARG A 111 -8.09 -23.31 14.55
C ARG A 111 -9.02 -22.11 14.76
N GLN A 112 -9.04 -21.56 15.96
CA GLN A 112 -9.88 -20.40 16.29
C GLN A 112 -9.37 -19.13 15.60
N ILE A 113 -8.05 -18.97 15.51
CA ILE A 113 -7.41 -17.88 14.74
C ILE A 113 -7.77 -18.01 13.26
N THR A 114 -7.62 -19.20 12.68
CA THR A 114 -7.98 -19.49 11.29
C THR A 114 -9.46 -19.15 11.02
N ASN A 115 -10.37 -19.51 11.92
CA ASN A 115 -11.81 -19.22 11.77
C ASN A 115 -12.11 -17.71 11.82
N ILE A 116 -11.43 -16.95 12.69
CA ILE A 116 -11.58 -15.49 12.76
C ILE A 116 -11.10 -14.86 11.45
N ILE A 117 -9.96 -15.30 10.92
CA ILE A 117 -9.40 -14.75 9.67
C ILE A 117 -10.32 -15.07 8.49
N LEU A 118 -10.80 -16.31 8.37
CA LEU A 118 -11.72 -16.73 7.31
C LEU A 118 -13.09 -16.02 7.34
N SER A 119 -13.47 -15.45 8.49
CA SER A 119 -14.70 -14.65 8.59
C SER A 119 -14.62 -13.32 7.84
N ASP A 120 -13.40 -12.89 7.46
CA ASP A 120 -13.13 -11.63 6.79
C ASP A 120 -12.25 -11.85 5.53
N PRO A 121 -12.83 -11.71 4.33
CA PRO A 121 -12.09 -11.89 3.09
C PRO A 121 -10.88 -10.95 2.93
N ALA A 122 -10.97 -9.72 3.45
CA ALA A 122 -9.88 -8.75 3.34
C ALA A 122 -8.69 -9.16 4.22
N LEU A 123 -8.95 -9.62 5.45
CA LEU A 123 -7.90 -10.16 6.32
C LEU A 123 -7.29 -11.45 5.76
N THR A 124 -8.10 -12.29 5.14
CA THR A 124 -7.63 -13.51 4.49
C THR A 124 -6.65 -13.19 3.36
N ASP A 125 -7.01 -12.26 2.47
CA ASP A 125 -6.16 -11.86 1.35
C ASP A 125 -4.85 -11.23 1.84
N GLN A 126 -4.93 -10.33 2.83
CA GLN A 126 -3.76 -9.68 3.40
C GLN A 126 -2.81 -10.67 4.09
N LEU A 127 -3.34 -11.66 4.82
CA LEU A 127 -2.52 -12.71 5.42
C LEU A 127 -1.77 -13.51 4.35
N LEU A 128 -2.46 -13.95 3.29
CA LEU A 128 -1.86 -14.71 2.20
C LEU A 128 -0.81 -13.88 1.46
N GLN A 129 -1.06 -12.59 1.24
CA GLN A 129 -0.08 -11.68 0.63
C GLN A 129 1.19 -11.56 1.46
N ILE A 130 1.07 -11.39 2.78
CA ILE A 130 2.23 -11.31 3.70
C ILE A 130 2.97 -12.65 3.74
N ALA A 131 2.25 -13.77 3.85
CA ALA A 131 2.84 -15.10 3.85
C ALA A 131 3.66 -15.40 2.59
N ASN A 132 3.23 -14.87 1.45
CA ASN A 132 3.91 -15.02 0.17
C ASN A 132 4.95 -13.93 -0.13
N SER A 133 5.16 -12.97 0.78
CA SER A 133 6.15 -11.92 0.60
C SER A 133 7.58 -12.49 0.60
N PRO A 134 8.56 -11.82 -0.05
CA PRO A 134 9.94 -12.31 -0.15
C PRO A 134 10.61 -12.59 1.21
N PHE A 135 10.14 -11.95 2.28
CA PHE A 135 10.67 -12.14 3.63
C PHE A 135 10.27 -13.50 4.22
N PHE A 136 9.01 -13.92 4.01
CA PHE A 136 8.46 -15.16 4.56
C PHE A 136 8.57 -16.34 3.58
N ARG A 137 8.56 -16.08 2.28
CA ARG A 137 8.65 -17.09 1.23
C ARG A 137 10.10 -17.52 1.00
N ARG A 138 10.53 -18.58 1.69
CA ARG A 138 11.87 -19.19 1.54
C ARG A 138 11.98 -20.27 0.46
N GLY A 139 10.88 -20.60 -0.23
CA GLY A 139 10.83 -21.64 -1.26
C GLY A 139 9.94 -21.27 -2.44
N ASP A 140 9.84 -22.18 -3.41
CA ASP A 140 9.10 -21.96 -4.65
C ASP A 140 7.60 -22.29 -4.56
N HIS A 141 7.15 -22.78 -3.40
CA HIS A 141 5.76 -23.14 -3.18
C HIS A 141 4.93 -21.92 -2.77
N HIS A 142 3.85 -21.66 -3.51
CA HIS A 142 2.89 -20.61 -3.20
C HIS A 142 1.95 -21.06 -2.07
N ILE A 143 1.70 -20.17 -1.10
CA ILE A 143 0.81 -20.44 0.03
C ILE A 143 -0.60 -19.98 -0.35
N GLU A 144 -1.53 -20.92 -0.44
CA GLU A 144 -2.95 -20.66 -0.80
C GLU A 144 -3.91 -20.88 0.38
N SER A 145 -3.43 -21.47 1.48
CA SER A 145 -4.24 -21.81 2.65
C SER A 145 -3.94 -20.91 3.84
N VAL A 146 -4.99 -20.45 4.52
CA VAL A 146 -4.89 -19.68 5.76
C VAL A 146 -4.17 -20.48 6.85
N ASP A 147 -4.42 -21.78 6.97
CA ASP A 147 -3.77 -22.60 8.00
C ASP A 147 -2.24 -22.70 7.77
N GLN A 148 -1.84 -22.82 6.50
CA GLN A 148 -0.44 -22.82 6.09
C GLN A 148 0.21 -21.45 6.30
N ALA A 149 -0.50 -20.35 6.00
CA ALA A 149 -0.03 -19.01 6.25
C ALA A 149 0.17 -18.76 7.76
N VAL A 150 -0.79 -19.13 8.60
CA VAL A 150 -0.67 -19.04 10.07
C VAL A 150 0.48 -19.90 10.59
N PHE A 151 0.76 -21.05 9.98
CA PHE A 151 1.92 -21.87 10.32
C PHE A 151 3.25 -21.18 9.98
N VAL A 152 3.36 -20.56 8.81
CA VAL A 152 4.59 -19.91 8.34
C VAL A 152 4.88 -18.61 9.10
N LEU A 153 3.86 -17.79 9.35
CA LEU A 153 4.02 -16.55 10.12
C LEU A 153 4.20 -16.80 11.62
N GLY A 154 3.56 -17.84 12.15
CA GLY A 154 3.45 -18.04 13.59
C GLY A 154 2.61 -16.95 14.26
N ILE A 155 2.44 -17.04 15.58
CA ILE A 155 1.65 -16.06 16.36
C ILE A 155 2.32 -14.67 16.35
N ASP A 156 3.64 -14.62 16.41
CA ASP A 156 4.40 -13.37 16.43
C ASP A 156 4.37 -12.68 15.06
N GLY A 157 4.42 -13.42 13.96
CA GLY A 157 4.33 -12.86 12.61
C GLY A 157 2.95 -12.28 12.27
N ILE A 158 1.88 -12.76 12.92
CA ILE A 158 0.52 -12.22 12.72
C ILE A 158 0.30 -10.94 13.54
N ARG A 159 1.09 -10.72 14.60
CA ARG A 159 1.00 -9.54 15.47
C ARG A 159 1.82 -8.34 14.97
N SER A 160 2.88 -8.61 14.19
CA SER A 160 3.80 -7.61 13.63
C SER A 160 3.13 -6.76 12.55
#